data_AF-A0A834HEM1-F1
#
_entry.id   AF-A0A834HEM1-F1
#
_cell.length_a   1.000
_cell.length_b   1.000
_cell.length_c   1.000
_cell.angle_alpha   90.00
_cell.angle_beta   90.00
_cell.angle_gamma   90.00
#
_symmetry.space_group_name_H-M   'P 1'
#
loop_
_entity.id
_entity.type
_entity.pdbx_description
1 polymer ?
#
loop_
_entity_poly.entity_id
_entity_poly.type
_entity_poly.pdbx_seq_one_letter_code
_entity_poly.pdbx_strand_id
1 'polypeptide(L)'
;MEIMEEGYHEVVVEEERGGGCWTPRHGRCRIPVAAAVCPPPPKKKRCWYGKKGKREPPKNGYFQPPDDLELLFSVPPRHQSCA
;
A
#
# COMPACT_ATOMS: atom_id res chain seq x y z
N MET A 1 -2.95 29.92 60.96
CA MET A 1 -2.78 28.62 60.29
C MET A 1 -3.81 28.61 59.18
N GLU A 2 -3.46 29.15 58.01
CA GLU A 2 -4.26 28.96 56.81
C GLU A 2 -3.41 28.14 55.87
N ILE A 3 -3.98 27.02 55.45
CA ILE A 3 -3.29 25.85 54.95
C ILE A 3 -3.10 26.05 53.45
N MET A 4 -1.86 25.92 52.97
CA MET A 4 -1.53 25.89 51.55
C MET A 4 -2.19 24.66 50.91
N GLU A 5 -3.24 24.85 50.12
CA GLU A 5 -3.81 23.78 49.28
C GLU A 5 -3.02 23.72 47.96
N GLU A 6 -1.79 23.24 48.06
CA GLU A 6 -1.05 22.67 46.93
C GLU A 6 -1.42 21.18 46.85
N GLY A 7 -2.01 20.72 45.75
CA GLY A 7 -2.32 19.29 45.67
C GLY A 7 -2.94 18.78 44.37
N TYR A 8 -2.06 18.43 43.43
CA TYR A 8 -2.23 17.38 42.42
C TYR A 8 -3.43 17.52 41.48
N HIS A 9 -3.20 18.22 40.37
CA HIS A 9 -4.00 17.97 39.18
C HIS A 9 -3.64 16.56 38.67
N GLU A 10 -4.59 15.63 38.76
CA GLU A 10 -4.49 14.27 38.22
C GLU A 10 -4.26 14.37 36.70
N VAL A 11 -3.01 14.18 36.27
CA VAL A 11 -2.68 14.05 34.85
C VAL A 11 -3.20 12.71 34.38
N VAL A 12 -4.41 12.70 33.83
CA VAL A 12 -4.92 11.58 33.03
C VAL A 12 -3.98 11.46 31.83
N VAL A 13 -3.07 10.50 31.86
CA VAL A 13 -2.31 10.11 30.68
C VAL A 13 -3.33 9.46 29.75
N GLU A 14 -3.92 10.26 28.85
CA GLU A 14 -4.66 9.73 27.72
C GLU A 14 -3.67 8.85 26.95
N GLU A 15 -3.85 7.54 27.07
CA GLU A 15 -3.19 6.54 26.24
C GLU A 15 -3.34 7.01 24.78
N GLU A 16 -2.23 7.46 24.19
CA GLU A 16 -2.10 7.73 22.76
C GLU A 16 -2.68 6.52 22.01
N ARG A 17 -3.95 6.62 21.61
CA ARG A 17 -4.57 5.66 20.70
C ARG A 17 -3.84 5.85 19.38
N GLY A 18 -2.81 5.01 19.21
CA GLY A 18 -1.76 5.06 18.21
C GLY A 18 -2.10 5.90 16.99
N GLY A 19 -1.30 6.96 16.80
CA GLY A 19 -1.35 7.92 15.68
C GLY A 19 -1.10 7.30 14.30
N GLY A 20 -1.87 6.28 13.93
CA GLY A 20 -1.85 5.60 12.65
C GLY A 20 -3.26 5.39 12.11
N CYS A 21 -3.35 5.08 10.81
CA CYS A 21 -4.62 4.78 10.16
C CYS A 21 -5.07 3.35 10.53
N TRP A 22 -6.17 3.22 11.27
CA TRP A 22 -6.77 1.93 11.62
C TRP A 22 -8.19 1.78 11.09
N THR A 23 -8.56 0.55 10.70
CA THR A 23 -9.94 0.22 10.35
C THR A 23 -10.84 0.37 11.57
N PRO A 24 -11.93 1.18 11.51
CA PRO A 24 -12.86 1.34 12.62
C PRO A 24 -13.49 0.01 13.05
N ARG A 25 -13.44 -0.30 14.35
CA ARG A 25 -13.92 -1.59 14.90
C ARG A 25 -15.39 -1.59 15.33
N HIS A 26 -16.06 -0.45 15.31
CA HIS A 26 -17.48 -0.33 15.69
C HIS A 26 -18.39 -1.13 14.74
N GLY A 27 -19.45 -1.73 15.28
CA GLY A 27 -20.36 -2.61 14.53
C GLY A 27 -20.94 -1.98 13.27
N ARG A 28 -21.21 -0.66 13.28
CA ARG A 28 -21.70 0.10 12.10
C ARG A 28 -20.70 0.16 10.93
N CYS A 29 -19.41 -0.01 11.20
CA CYS A 29 -18.33 0.04 10.21
C CYS A 29 -17.75 -1.34 9.88
N ARG A 30 -18.13 -2.38 10.64
CA ARG A 30 -17.58 -3.72 10.49
C ARG A 30 -18.27 -4.44 9.33
N ILE A 31 -17.49 -4.93 8.38
CA ILE A 31 -18.00 -5.74 7.26
C ILE A 31 -18.62 -7.02 7.86
N PRO A 32 -19.90 -7.33 7.57
CA PRO A 32 -20.53 -8.55 8.05
C PRO A 32 -19.77 -9.80 7.60
N VAL A 33 -19.59 -10.77 8.49
CA VAL A 33 -18.85 -12.02 8.20
C VAL A 33 -19.52 -12.80 7.05
N ALA A 34 -20.85 -12.69 6.89
CA ALA A 34 -21.57 -13.28 5.76
C ALA A 34 -21.15 -12.72 4.39
N ALA A 35 -20.60 -11.49 4.34
CA ALA A 35 -20.07 -10.87 3.12
C ALA A 35 -18.58 -11.20 2.89
N ALA A 36 -17.93 -11.96 3.79
CA ALA A 36 -16.52 -12.33 3.68
C ALA A 36 -16.27 -13.50 2.71
N VAL A 37 -17.32 -14.11 2.15
CA VAL A 37 -17.16 -15.08 1.06
C VAL A 37 -16.88 -14.30 -0.22
N CYS A 38 -15.60 -14.23 -0.59
CA CYS A 38 -15.21 -13.66 -1.88
C CYS A 38 -15.97 -14.38 -3.00
N PRO A 39 -16.54 -13.64 -3.98
CA PRO A 39 -17.13 -14.28 -5.14
C PRO A 39 -16.07 -15.13 -5.87
N PRO A 40 -16.48 -16.21 -6.56
CA PRO A 40 -15.55 -17.01 -7.34
C PRO A 40 -14.84 -16.12 -8.37
N PRO A 41 -13.56 -16.41 -8.70
CA PRO A 41 -12.80 -15.61 -9.63
C PRO A 41 -13.48 -15.57 -11.01
N PRO A 42 -13.37 -14.45 -11.74
CA PRO A 42 -13.92 -14.37 -13.09
C PRO A 42 -13.28 -15.42 -14.00
N LYS A 43 -14.10 -16.05 -14.84
CA LYS A 43 -13.62 -17.07 -15.78
C LYS A 43 -12.64 -16.43 -16.78
N LYS A 44 -11.45 -17.02 -16.91
CA LYS A 44 -10.48 -16.60 -17.94
C LYS A 44 -11.10 -16.79 -19.32
N LYS A 45 -11.21 -15.70 -20.10
CA LYS A 45 -11.61 -15.80 -21.51
C LYS A 45 -10.58 -16.65 -22.25
N ARG A 46 -11.04 -17.57 -23.12
CA ARG A 46 -10.14 -18.35 -23.98
C ARG A 46 -9.37 -17.38 -24.88
N CYS A 47 -8.04 -17.37 -24.76
CA CYS A 47 -7.21 -16.57 -25.66
C CYS A 47 -7.33 -17.15 -27.08
N TRP A 48 -7.81 -16.36 -28.04
CA TRP A 48 -7.84 -16.75 -29.44
C TRP A 48 -6.41 -16.97 -30.01
N TYR A 49 -5.43 -16.29 -29.41
CA TYR A 49 -3.98 -16.41 -29.69
C TYR A 49 -3.39 -17.81 -29.45
N GLY A 50 -4.13 -18.73 -28.81
CA GLY A 50 -3.71 -20.13 -28.65
C GLY A 50 -4.10 -21.04 -29.81
N LYS A 51 -5.09 -20.66 -30.63
CA LYS A 51 -5.58 -21.47 -31.77
C LYS A 51 -5.12 -20.95 -33.14
N LYS A 52 -4.88 -19.65 -33.27
CA LYS A 52 -4.11 -19.06 -34.37
C LYS A 52 -2.77 -18.69 -33.77
N GLY A 53 -1.68 -19.28 -34.27
CA GLY A 53 -0.36 -19.37 -33.64
C GLY A 53 0.10 -18.11 -32.92
N LYS A 54 1.00 -18.31 -31.93
CA LYS A 54 1.67 -17.25 -31.18
C LYS A 54 1.89 -16.06 -32.12
N ARG A 55 1.17 -14.95 -31.89
CA ARG A 55 1.33 -13.75 -32.69
C ARG A 55 2.81 -13.41 -32.67
N GLU A 56 3.43 -13.28 -33.84
CA GLU A 56 4.81 -12.86 -33.91
C GLU A 56 4.96 -11.53 -33.16
N PRO A 57 6.04 -11.35 -32.39
CA PRO A 57 6.30 -10.07 -31.76
C PRO A 57 6.28 -8.96 -32.83
N PRO A 58 5.87 -7.72 -32.48
CA PRO A 58 5.96 -6.59 -33.39
C PRO A 58 7.38 -6.48 -33.96
N LYS A 59 7.47 -6.17 -35.25
CA LYS A 59 8.74 -6.12 -35.99
C LYS A 59 9.79 -5.19 -35.35
N ASN A 60 9.35 -4.15 -34.65
CA ASN A 60 10.20 -3.13 -34.05
C ASN A 60 10.31 -3.28 -32.51
N GLY A 61 9.99 -4.46 -31.99
CA GLY A 61 9.84 -4.67 -30.55
C GLY A 61 8.55 -4.06 -30.00
N TYR A 62 8.23 -4.40 -28.76
CA TYR A 62 7.06 -3.83 -28.05
C TYR A 62 7.33 -2.46 -27.46
N PHE A 63 8.61 -2.20 -27.16
CA PHE A 63 9.08 -0.97 -26.56
C PHE A 63 10.20 -0.43 -27.44
N GLN A 64 10.05 0.82 -27.85
CA GLN A 64 11.08 1.58 -28.53
C GLN A 64 11.60 2.58 -27.50
N PRO A 65 12.65 2.22 -26.72
CA PRO A 65 13.19 3.13 -25.73
C PRO A 65 13.70 4.41 -26.40
N PRO A 66 13.67 5.55 -25.71
CA PRO A 66 14.46 6.69 -26.13
C PRO A 66 15.96 6.33 -26.06
N ASP A 67 16.77 6.96 -26.92
CA ASP A 67 18.20 6.64 -27.05
C ASP A 67 19.00 6.84 -25.74
N ASP A 68 18.46 7.60 -24.79
CA ASP A 68 19.10 8.00 -23.55
C ASP A 68 18.64 7.21 -22.30
N LEU A 69 17.91 6.10 -22.47
CA LEU A 69 17.40 5.31 -21.34
C LEU A 69 18.51 4.86 -20.36
N GLU A 70 19.71 4.56 -20.86
CA GLU A 70 20.85 4.17 -20.04
C GLU A 70 21.40 5.32 -19.17
N LEU A 71 21.14 6.59 -19.53
CA LEU A 71 21.56 7.74 -18.72
C LEU A 71 20.80 7.81 -17.40
N LEU A 72 19.54 7.34 -17.38
CA LEU A 72 18.74 7.26 -16.16
C LEU A 72 19.36 6.32 -15.12
N PHE A 73 20.00 5.24 -15.58
CA PHE A 73 20.63 4.24 -14.72
C PHE A 73 22.11 4.53 -14.45
N SER A 74 22.69 5.52 -15.13
CA SER A 74 24.09 5.94 -14.93
C SER A 74 24.31 6.74 -13.65
N VAL A 75 23.28 6.89 -12.80
CA VAL A 75 23.41 7.53 -11.49
C VAL A 75 24.24 6.61 -10.58
N PRO A 76 25.42 7.05 -10.12
CA PRO A 76 26.22 6.24 -9.21
C PRO A 76 25.43 6.01 -7.92
N PRO A 77 25.53 4.81 -7.31
CA PRO A 77 24.88 4.55 -6.03
C PRO A 77 25.33 5.60 -5.02
N ARG A 78 24.38 6.35 -4.46
CA ARG A 78 24.68 7.27 -3.37
C ARG A 78 25.08 6.43 -2.16
N HIS A 79 26.30 6.60 -1.68
CA HIS A 79 26.66 6.13 -0.35
C HIS A 79 25.77 6.86 0.65
N GLN A 80 24.77 6.18 1.19
CA GLN A 80 24.11 6.64 2.39
C GLN A 80 25.08 6.34 3.53
N SER A 81 25.66 7.38 4.12
CA SER A 81 26.25 7.25 5.46
C SER A 81 25.10 7.10 6.44
N CYS A 82 25.09 6.01 7.19
CA CYS A 82 24.25 5.89 8.37
C CYS A 82 24.67 7.00 9.36
N ALA A 83 23.69 7.69 9.94
CA ALA A 83 23.86 8.53 11.12
C ALA A 83 23.26 7.79 12.32
#